data_AF-A0A3B8ZXE3-F1
#
_entry.id   AF-A0A3B8ZXE3-F1
#
_cell.length_a   1.000
_cell.length_b   1.000
_cell.length_c   1.000
_cell.angle_alpha   90.00
_cell.angle_beta   90.00
_cell.angle_gamma   90.00
#
_symmetry.space_group_name_H-M   'P 1'
#
loop_
_entity.id
_entity.type
_entity.pdbx_description
1 polymer ?
#
loop_
_entity_poly.entity_id
_entity_poly.type
_entity_poly.pdbx_seq_one_letter_code
_entity_poly.pdbx_strand_id
1 'polypeptide(L)'
;MIVNKFRRFNAGIVRTIMSIRFRAVGAIILSSFAGLSLTTTIIPTAMTSVVGMETFSARWALGGFAVYSMMAWAVGGWAVQRTGDKWLGAIILGFVGLVTGLVFTGVGIGTELNLLLTGGGAGLLYGAVGGMIVGDALRSPAVDESDPTAPRGRIGDLGIFGYFKKIEELKKS
;
A
#
# COMPACT_ATOMS: atom_id res chain seq x y z
N MET A 1 -34.48 -5.41 -28.82
CA MET A 1 -34.31 -4.26 -27.90
C MET A 1 -33.86 -4.65 -26.48
N ILE A 2 -34.43 -5.71 -25.87
CA ILE A 2 -34.06 -6.22 -24.53
C ILE A 2 -32.63 -6.78 -24.48
N VAL A 3 -32.22 -7.57 -25.48
CA VAL A 3 -30.87 -8.17 -25.56
C VAL A 3 -29.75 -7.13 -25.57
N ASN A 4 -29.95 -5.98 -26.23
CA ASN A 4 -28.97 -4.89 -26.24
C ASN A 4 -28.86 -4.18 -24.88
N LYS A 5 -29.94 -4.12 -24.10
CA LYS A 5 -29.90 -3.60 -22.71
C LYS A 5 -29.13 -4.56 -21.79
N PHE A 6 -29.35 -5.87 -21.91
CA PHE A 6 -28.57 -6.87 -21.16
C PHE A 6 -27.08 -6.86 -21.51
N ARG A 7 -26.73 -6.77 -22.80
CA ARG A 7 -25.30 -6.66 -23.21
C ARG A 7 -24.65 -5.38 -22.68
N ARG A 8 -25.36 -4.25 -22.66
CA ARG A 8 -24.85 -2.99 -22.09
C ARG A 8 -24.71 -3.04 -20.57
N PHE A 9 -25.65 -3.68 -19.87
CA PHE A 9 -25.57 -3.89 -18.44
C PHE A 9 -24.39 -4.81 -18.07
N ASN A 10 -24.23 -5.92 -18.79
CA ASN A 10 -23.13 -6.86 -18.57
C ASN A 10 -21.76 -6.23 -18.90
N ALA A 11 -21.69 -5.44 -19.98
CA ALA A 11 -20.51 -4.64 -20.30
C ALA A 11 -20.22 -3.57 -19.24
N GLY A 12 -21.26 -2.98 -18.63
CA GLY A 12 -21.13 -2.04 -17.51
C GLY A 12 -20.55 -2.71 -16.26
N ILE A 13 -21.05 -3.89 -15.89
CA ILE A 13 -20.52 -4.67 -14.75
C ILE A 13 -19.08 -5.09 -15.02
N VAL A 14 -18.80 -5.67 -16.19
CA VAL A 14 -17.44 -6.11 -16.55
C VAL A 14 -16.48 -4.93 -16.59
N ARG A 15 -16.89 -3.77 -17.14
CA ARG A 15 -16.07 -2.56 -17.13
C ARG A 15 -15.89 -1.99 -15.72
N THR A 16 -16.90 -2.12 -14.85
CA THR A 16 -16.80 -1.71 -13.44
C THR A 16 -15.82 -2.60 -12.69
N ILE A 17 -15.95 -3.93 -12.81
CA ILE A 17 -15.04 -4.92 -12.22
C ILE A 17 -13.61 -4.75 -12.77
N MET A 18 -13.45 -4.54 -14.07
CA MET A 18 -12.15 -4.24 -14.69
C MET A 18 -11.63 -2.84 -14.35
N SER A 19 -12.48 -1.90 -13.90
CA SER A 19 -12.08 -0.57 -13.41
C SER A 19 -11.78 -0.52 -11.91
N ILE A 20 -12.19 -1.54 -11.14
CA ILE A 20 -11.75 -1.68 -9.75
C ILE A 20 -10.24 -1.80 -9.81
N ARG A 21 -9.54 -0.85 -9.18
CA ARG A 21 -8.08 -0.83 -9.10
C ARG A 21 -7.61 -1.95 -8.17
N PHE A 22 -7.82 -3.21 -8.56
CA PHE A 22 -7.41 -4.40 -7.83
C PHE A 22 -5.94 -4.34 -7.42
N ARG A 23 -5.09 -3.69 -8.24
CA ARG A 23 -3.69 -3.42 -7.91
C ARG A 23 -3.51 -2.41 -6.77
N ALA A 24 -4.28 -1.32 -6.76
CA ALA A 24 -4.22 -0.32 -5.69
C ALA A 24 -4.80 -0.87 -4.38
N VAL A 25 -5.94 -1.57 -4.45
CA VAL A 25 -6.54 -2.23 -3.28
C VAL A 25 -5.61 -3.33 -2.76
N GLY A 26 -5.02 -4.13 -3.67
CA GLY A 26 -4.02 -5.15 -3.33
C GLY A 26 -2.77 -4.54 -2.69
N ALA A 27 -2.26 -3.41 -3.19
CA ALA A 27 -1.09 -2.73 -2.63
C ALA A 27 -1.37 -2.23 -1.21
N ILE A 28 -2.56 -1.66 -0.99
CA ILE A 28 -3.01 -1.21 0.33
C ILE A 28 -3.10 -2.40 1.28
N ILE A 29 -3.81 -3.47 0.90
CA ILE A 29 -4.01 -4.64 1.77
C ILE A 29 -2.69 -5.32 2.10
N LEU A 30 -1.85 -5.61 1.10
CA LEU A 30 -0.55 -6.25 1.32
C LEU A 30 0.36 -5.40 2.20
N SER A 31 0.37 -4.09 1.99
CA SER A 31 1.20 -3.19 2.80
C SER A 31 0.64 -3.05 4.21
N SER A 32 -0.68 -3.05 4.41
CA SER A 32 -1.29 -3.13 5.75
C SER A 32 -0.81 -4.37 6.51
N PHE A 33 -0.86 -5.55 5.88
CA PHE A 33 -0.38 -6.78 6.50
C PHE A 33 1.13 -6.75 6.74
N ALA A 34 1.91 -6.12 5.87
CA ALA A 34 3.32 -5.85 6.13
C ALA A 34 3.51 -4.99 7.39
N GLY A 35 2.74 -3.91 7.55
CA GLY A 35 2.74 -3.11 8.78
C GLY A 35 2.39 -3.92 10.03
N LEU A 36 1.39 -4.80 9.95
CA LEU A 36 1.04 -5.71 11.06
C LEU A 36 2.19 -6.68 11.40
N SER A 37 2.83 -7.24 10.36
CA SER A 37 3.96 -8.16 10.53
C SER A 37 5.19 -7.46 11.14
N LEU A 38 5.36 -6.16 10.89
CA LEU A 38 6.45 -5.37 11.46
C LEU A 38 6.39 -5.38 12.99
N THR A 39 5.21 -5.10 13.56
CA THR A 39 5.00 -5.01 15.02
C THR A 39 4.90 -6.38 15.70
N THR A 40 4.42 -7.40 15.00
CA THR A 40 4.19 -8.75 15.57
C THR A 40 5.39 -9.69 15.43
N THR A 41 6.21 -9.49 14.40
CA THR A 41 7.27 -10.44 14.03
C THR A 41 8.61 -9.75 13.80
N ILE A 42 8.70 -8.80 12.87
CA ILE A 42 10.00 -8.28 12.41
C ILE A 42 10.77 -7.55 13.51
N ILE A 43 10.15 -6.55 14.17
CA ILE A 43 10.81 -5.82 15.25
C ILE A 43 11.09 -6.77 16.44
N PRO A 44 10.13 -7.56 16.94
CA PRO A 44 10.42 -8.54 18.00
C PRO A 44 11.59 -9.47 17.68
N THR A 45 11.64 -10.04 16.48
CA THR A 45 12.75 -10.93 16.08
C THR A 45 14.08 -10.18 16.03
N ALA A 46 14.12 -8.95 15.54
CA ALA A 46 15.33 -8.13 15.53
C ALA A 46 15.80 -7.77 16.95
N MET A 47 14.86 -7.46 17.85
CA MET A 47 15.19 -7.15 19.25
C MET A 47 15.76 -8.37 19.98
N THR A 48 15.19 -9.55 19.75
CA THR A 48 15.70 -10.79 20.34
C THR A 48 17.09 -11.14 19.79
N SER A 49 17.32 -10.97 18.49
CA SER A 49 18.59 -11.37 17.86
C SER A 49 19.74 -10.40 18.13
N VAL A 50 19.47 -9.09 18.21
CA VAL A 50 20.51 -8.06 18.36
C VAL A 50 20.70 -7.63 19.80
N VAL A 51 19.61 -7.47 20.55
CA VAL A 51 19.62 -6.88 21.91
C VAL A 51 19.36 -7.94 23.00
N GLY A 52 19.01 -9.17 22.62
CA GLY A 52 18.73 -10.25 23.58
C GLY A 52 17.43 -10.06 24.35
N MET A 53 16.53 -9.19 23.88
CA MET A 53 15.26 -8.91 24.55
C MET A 53 14.30 -10.10 24.41
N GLU A 54 13.48 -10.34 25.43
CA GLU A 54 12.48 -11.41 25.36
C GLU A 54 11.39 -11.08 24.32
N THR A 55 11.14 -12.02 23.40
CA THR A 55 10.18 -11.87 22.31
C THR A 55 8.75 -11.57 22.81
N PHE A 56 8.33 -12.14 23.95
CA PHE A 56 7.00 -11.89 24.52
C PHE A 56 6.83 -10.44 24.95
N SER A 57 7.80 -9.91 25.70
CA SER A 57 7.81 -8.50 26.12
C SER A 57 7.80 -7.55 24.91
N ALA A 58 8.62 -7.83 23.90
CA ALA A 58 8.67 -7.04 22.66
C ALA A 58 7.31 -6.97 21.95
N ARG A 59 6.62 -8.11 21.83
CA ARG A 59 5.29 -8.19 21.19
C ARG A 59 4.22 -7.49 22.00
N TRP A 60 4.28 -7.61 23.33
CA TRP A 60 3.34 -6.95 24.22
C TRP A 60 3.46 -5.43 24.11
N ALA A 61 4.68 -4.90 24.18
CA ALA A 61 5.00 -3.49 23.99
C ALA A 61 4.51 -2.94 22.64
N LEU A 62 4.67 -3.72 21.57
CA LEU A 62 4.33 -3.28 20.21
C LEU A 62 2.87 -3.53 19.82
N GLY A 63 2.13 -4.35 20.57
CA GLY A 63 0.77 -4.76 20.23
C GLY A 63 -0.20 -3.59 20.10
N GLY A 64 -0.05 -2.55 20.92
CA GLY A 64 -0.85 -1.34 20.86
C GLY A 64 -0.66 -0.52 19.58
N PHE A 65 0.42 -0.75 18.83
CA PHE A 65 0.74 -0.01 17.61
C PHE A 65 0.32 -0.72 16.32
N ALA A 66 -0.24 -1.92 16.40
CA ALA A 66 -0.59 -2.74 15.23
C ALA A 66 -1.47 -1.98 14.21
N VAL A 67 -2.55 -1.35 14.68
CA VAL A 67 -3.49 -0.61 13.81
C VAL A 67 -2.81 0.59 13.15
N TYR A 68 -2.04 1.37 13.92
CA TYR A 68 -1.31 2.53 13.41
C TYR A 68 -0.25 2.12 12.37
N SER A 69 0.43 0.99 12.61
CA SER A 69 1.37 0.40 11.66
C SER A 69 0.68 0.01 10.36
N MET A 70 -0.44 -0.71 10.44
CA MET A 70 -1.25 -1.08 9.26
C MET A 70 -1.66 0.15 8.45
N MET A 71 -2.11 1.22 9.11
CA MET A 71 -2.52 2.46 8.44
C MET A 71 -1.36 3.19 7.76
N ALA A 72 -0.23 3.35 8.46
CA ALA A 72 0.94 4.03 7.89
C ALA A 72 1.48 3.28 6.67
N TRP A 73 1.56 1.95 6.76
CA TRP A 73 2.03 1.11 5.68
C TRP A 73 1.03 1.00 4.52
N ALA A 74 -0.28 1.02 4.78
CA ALA A 74 -1.31 1.12 3.74
C ALA A 74 -1.10 2.34 2.84
N VAL A 75 -0.84 3.50 3.45
CA VAL A 75 -0.59 4.75 2.72
C VAL A 75 0.73 4.67 1.95
N GLY A 76 1.77 4.10 2.56
CA GLY A 76 3.05 3.83 1.89
C GLY A 76 2.88 2.94 0.65
N GLY A 77 2.18 1.82 0.79
CA GLY A 77 1.89 0.89 -0.29
C GLY A 77 1.13 1.51 -1.45
N TRP A 78 0.13 2.34 -1.14
CA TRP A 78 -0.58 3.13 -2.14
C TRP A 78 0.32 4.12 -2.87
N ALA A 79 1.23 4.80 -2.15
CA ALA A 79 2.17 5.74 -2.76
C ALA A 79 3.17 5.00 -3.68
N VAL A 80 3.70 3.87 -3.25
CA VAL A 80 4.58 3.01 -4.05
C VAL A 80 3.89 2.55 -5.33
N GLN A 81 2.66 2.07 -5.23
CA GLN A 81 1.85 1.63 -6.36
C GLN A 81 1.68 2.70 -7.44
N ARG A 82 1.59 3.97 -7.04
CA ARG A 82 1.49 5.11 -7.96
C ARG A 82 2.78 5.42 -8.68
N THR A 83 3.93 5.24 -8.04
CA THR A 83 5.22 5.46 -8.69
C THR A 83 5.52 4.39 -9.74
N GLY A 84 5.20 3.13 -9.45
CA GLY A 84 5.43 2.01 -10.37
C GLY A 84 6.91 1.72 -10.67
N ASP A 85 7.83 2.25 -9.85
CA ASP A 85 9.26 2.02 -9.92
C ASP A 85 9.72 1.30 -8.63
N LYS A 86 10.46 0.20 -8.80
CA LYS A 86 11.01 -0.60 -7.71
C LYS A 86 11.93 0.19 -6.78
N TRP A 87 12.75 1.10 -7.32
CA TRP A 87 13.73 1.87 -6.54
C TRP A 87 13.03 2.95 -5.72
N LEU A 88 12.10 3.68 -6.33
CA LEU A 88 11.25 4.63 -5.59
C LEU A 88 10.38 3.90 -4.57
N GLY A 89 9.89 2.70 -4.91
CA GLY A 89 9.19 1.82 -3.99
C GLY A 89 10.01 1.52 -2.73
N ALA A 90 11.27 1.12 -2.92
CA ALA A 90 12.21 0.85 -1.85
C ALA A 90 12.41 2.07 -0.94
N ILE A 91 12.57 3.25 -1.53
CA ILE A 91 12.79 4.50 -0.79
C ILE A 91 11.54 4.87 0.02
N ILE A 92 10.36 4.85 -0.60
CA ILE A 92 9.10 5.25 0.06
C ILE A 92 8.78 4.32 1.23
N LEU A 93 8.68 3.01 0.97
CA LEU A 93 8.33 2.06 2.03
C LEU A 93 9.48 1.83 3.01
N GLY A 94 10.74 1.97 2.58
CA GLY A 94 11.89 1.99 3.47
C GLY A 94 11.85 3.17 4.45
N PHE A 95 11.46 4.36 4.00
CA PHE A 95 11.29 5.52 4.88
C PHE A 95 10.11 5.34 5.83
N VAL A 96 8.97 4.84 5.35
CA VAL A 96 7.81 4.51 6.20
C VAL A 96 8.22 3.49 7.27
N GLY A 97 8.96 2.45 6.87
CA GLY A 97 9.48 1.42 7.77
C GLY A 97 10.47 1.97 8.79
N LEU A 98 11.38 2.87 8.39
CA LEU A 98 12.30 3.55 9.29
C LEU A 98 11.55 4.38 10.34
N VAL A 99 10.64 5.25 9.90
CA VAL A 99 9.89 6.15 10.79
C VAL A 99 9.01 5.35 11.74
N THR A 100 8.25 4.38 11.23
CA THR A 100 7.41 3.53 12.08
C THR A 100 8.23 2.66 13.03
N GLY A 101 9.35 2.10 12.56
CA GLY A 101 10.28 1.32 13.39
C GLY A 101 10.88 2.15 14.52
N LEU A 102 11.34 3.38 14.24
CA LEU A 102 11.87 4.29 15.26
C LEU A 102 10.80 4.71 16.27
N VAL A 103 9.63 5.14 15.79
CA VAL A 103 8.55 5.63 16.66
C VAL A 103 8.01 4.52 17.55
N PHE A 104 7.69 3.34 17.00
CA PHE A 104 7.12 2.25 17.78
C PHE A 104 8.13 1.65 18.76
N THR A 105 9.40 1.58 18.37
CA THR A 105 10.45 1.14 19.30
C THR A 105 10.69 2.16 20.40
N GLY A 106 10.79 3.44 20.05
CA GLY A 106 11.02 4.52 21.01
C GLY A 106 9.91 4.67 22.04
N VAL A 107 8.65 4.56 21.61
CA VAL A 107 7.48 4.71 22.48
C VAL A 107 7.13 3.40 23.19
N GLY A 108 7.23 2.26 22.51
CA GLY A 108 6.80 0.97 23.05
C GLY A 108 7.85 0.26 23.91
N ILE A 109 9.13 0.38 23.57
CA ILE A 109 10.21 -0.41 24.18
C ILE A 109 11.16 0.51 24.97
N GLY A 110 11.72 1.52 24.32
CA GLY A 110 12.67 2.44 24.95
C GLY A 110 13.46 3.27 23.94
N THR A 111 14.12 4.31 24.45
CA THR A 111 14.84 5.32 23.65
C THR A 111 16.35 5.11 23.59
N GLU A 112 16.84 3.98 24.08
CA GLU A 112 18.25 3.63 24.00
C GLU A 112 18.69 3.49 22.55
N LEU A 113 19.88 4.00 22.22
CA LEU A 113 20.36 4.06 20.84
C LEU A 113 20.36 2.68 20.16
N ASN A 114 20.77 1.64 20.88
CA ASN A 114 20.81 0.27 20.35
C ASN A 114 19.41 -0.25 20.00
N LEU A 115 18.40 0.06 20.83
CA LEU A 115 17.01 -0.30 20.55
C LEU A 115 16.53 0.46 19.31
N LEU A 116 16.67 1.79 19.29
CA LEU A 116 16.22 2.61 18.18
C LEU A 116 16.86 2.21 16.84
N LEU A 117 18.18 1.95 16.82
CA LEU A 117 18.88 1.48 15.62
C LEU A 117 18.39 0.09 15.19
N THR A 118 18.14 -0.82 16.13
CA THR A 118 17.62 -2.16 15.81
C THR A 118 16.22 -2.09 15.22
N GLY A 119 15.31 -1.36 15.86
CA GLY A 119 13.92 -1.25 15.42
C GLY A 119 13.76 -0.43 14.14
N GLY A 120 14.42 0.73 14.08
CA GLY A 120 14.46 1.57 12.88
C GLY A 120 15.16 0.89 11.70
N GLY A 121 16.28 0.22 11.94
CA GLY A 121 17.02 -0.52 10.92
C GLY A 121 16.24 -1.72 10.37
N ALA A 122 15.63 -2.52 11.25
CA ALA A 122 14.77 -3.62 10.83
C ALA A 122 13.56 -3.11 10.03
N GLY A 123 12.93 -2.03 10.48
CA GLY A 123 11.84 -1.38 9.75
C GLY A 123 12.27 -0.86 8.38
N LEU A 124 13.42 -0.20 8.28
CA LEU A 124 13.97 0.32 7.03
C LEU A 124 14.22 -0.81 6.03
N LEU A 125 14.93 -1.87 6.45
CA LEU A 125 15.26 -2.99 5.56
C LEU A 125 13.99 -3.72 5.10
N TYR A 126 13.07 -3.97 6.03
CA TYR A 126 11.81 -4.63 5.73
C TYR A 126 10.96 -3.80 4.77
N GLY A 127 10.87 -2.49 5.02
CA GLY A 127 10.15 -1.55 4.17
C GLY A 127 10.78 -1.42 2.78
N ALA A 128 12.11 -1.36 2.70
CA ALA A 128 12.80 -1.25 1.42
C ALA A 128 12.58 -2.49 0.54
N VAL A 129 12.71 -3.68 1.10
CA VAL A 129 12.47 -4.94 0.38
C VAL A 129 11.01 -5.07 -0.03
N GLY A 130 10.07 -4.84 0.90
CA GLY A 130 8.63 -4.84 0.61
C GLY A 130 8.25 -3.80 -0.45
N GLY A 131 8.88 -2.62 -0.40
CA GLY A 131 8.71 -1.54 -1.36
C GLY A 131 9.14 -1.89 -2.78
N MET A 132 10.26 -2.59 -2.93
CA MET A 132 10.68 -3.10 -4.25
C MET A 132 9.65 -4.07 -4.82
N ILE A 133 9.18 -5.01 -4.00
CA ILE A 133 8.22 -6.03 -4.43
C ILE A 133 6.88 -5.39 -4.82
N VAL A 134 6.33 -4.51 -3.97
CA VAL A 134 5.06 -3.82 -4.24
C VAL A 134 5.18 -2.90 -5.46
N GLY A 135 6.30 -2.17 -5.57
CA GLY A 135 6.57 -1.27 -6.69
C GLY A 135 6.64 -1.98 -8.03
N ASP A 136 7.28 -3.15 -8.08
CA ASP A 136 7.41 -3.94 -9.29
C ASP A 136 6.12 -4.71 -9.63
N ALA A 137 5.56 -5.44 -8.66
CA ALA A 137 4.43 -6.34 -8.87
C ALA A 137 3.09 -5.61 -9.11
N LEU A 138 2.89 -4.45 -8.48
CA LEU A 138 1.62 -3.72 -8.51
C LEU A 138 1.67 -2.40 -9.27
N ARG A 139 2.74 -2.18 -10.06
CA ARG A 139 2.88 -0.99 -10.91
C ARG A 139 1.61 -0.69 -11.71
N SER A 140 1.25 0.58 -11.77
CA SER A 140 0.22 1.05 -12.70
C SER A 140 0.69 0.82 -14.14
N PRO A 141 -0.17 0.37 -15.06
CA PRO A 141 0.17 0.32 -16.48
C PRO A 141 0.50 1.74 -16.98
N ALA A 142 1.41 1.83 -17.97
CA ALA A 142 1.73 3.10 -18.60
C ALA A 142 0.43 3.75 -19.14
N VAL A 143 0.21 5.01 -18.81
CA VAL A 143 -0.94 5.78 -19.28
C VAL A 143 -0.69 6.09 -20.75
N ASP A 144 -1.55 5.59 -21.64
CA ASP A 144 -1.53 5.98 -23.05
C ASP A 144 -1.96 7.45 -23.17
N GLU A 145 -1.02 8.34 -23.52
CA GLU A 145 -1.29 9.77 -23.64
C GLU A 145 -2.22 10.11 -24.83
N SER A 146 -2.37 9.18 -25.78
CA SER A 146 -3.23 9.34 -26.95
C SER A 146 -4.70 8.94 -26.70
N ASP A 147 -4.98 8.25 -25.59
CA ASP A 147 -6.35 7.89 -25.19
C ASP A 147 -6.90 8.93 -24.19
N PRO A 148 -7.93 9.73 -24.57
CA PRO A 148 -8.53 10.74 -23.69
C PRO A 148 -9.26 10.12 -22.47
N THR A 149 -9.42 8.80 -22.44
CA THR A 149 -10.01 8.05 -21.32
C THR A 149 -8.97 7.27 -20.50
N ALA A 150 -7.68 7.42 -20.80
CA ALA A 150 -6.62 6.76 -20.06
C ALA A 150 -6.63 7.21 -18.58
N PRO A 151 -6.75 6.27 -17.63
CA PRO A 151 -6.86 6.61 -16.21
C PRO A 151 -5.52 7.18 -15.71
N ARG A 152 -5.48 8.50 -15.46
CA ARG A 152 -4.33 9.25 -14.96
C ARG A 152 -4.16 9.17 -13.45
N GLY A 153 -4.90 8.28 -12.79
CA GLY A 153 -4.82 8.08 -11.35
C GLY A 153 -5.50 9.16 -10.51
N ARG A 154 -6.22 10.12 -11.12
CA ARG A 154 -6.98 11.16 -10.40
C ARG A 154 -8.21 10.54 -9.70
N ILE A 155 -8.69 11.17 -8.62
CA ILE A 155 -9.91 10.74 -7.90
C ILE A 155 -11.13 10.75 -8.85
N GLY A 156 -11.14 11.66 -9.84
CA GLY A 156 -12.16 11.73 -10.90
C GLY A 156 -12.07 10.65 -11.99
N ASP A 157 -11.03 9.83 -12.03
CA ASP A 157 -10.89 8.71 -12.98
C ASP A 157 -11.53 7.41 -12.46
N LEU A 158 -12.39 7.49 -11.44
CA LEU A 158 -13.26 6.37 -11.10
C LEU A 158 -14.16 6.08 -12.30
N GLY A 159 -14.17 4.84 -12.79
CA GLY A 159 -14.90 4.44 -14.00
C GLY A 159 -16.38 4.83 -14.02
N ILE A 160 -16.97 5.09 -12.84
CA ILE A 160 -18.29 5.69 -12.65
C ILE A 160 -18.42 7.07 -13.33
N PHE A 161 -17.48 7.99 -13.13
CA PHE A 161 -17.58 9.35 -13.69
C PHE A 161 -17.34 9.35 -15.21
N GLY A 162 -16.46 8.48 -15.70
CA GLY A 162 -16.27 8.27 -17.14
C GLY A 162 -17.49 7.65 -17.84
N TYR A 163 -18.24 6.79 -17.15
CA TYR A 163 -19.48 6.19 -17.68
C TYR A 163 -20.60 7.24 -17.82
N PHE A 164 -20.78 8.12 -16.82
CA PHE A 164 -21.78 9.18 -16.89
C PHE A 164 -21.46 10.24 -17.95
N LYS A 165 -20.19 10.64 -18.07
CA LYS A 165 -19.75 11.59 -19.10
C LYS A 165 -20.03 11.09 -20.52
N LYS A 166 -19.78 9.79 -20.79
CA LYS A 166 -20.05 9.17 -22.10
C LYS A 166 -21.54 9.02 -22.42
N ILE A 167 -22.38 8.83 -21.40
CA ILE A 167 -23.86 8.83 -21.57
C ILE A 167 -24.36 10.23 -21.90
N GLU A 168 -23.76 11.26 -21.31
CA GLU A 168 -24.13 12.66 -21.55
C GLU A 168 -23.76 13.11 -22.98
N GLU A 169 -22.61 12.66 -23.50
CA GLU A 169 -22.21 12.88 -24.90
C GLU A 169 -23.12 12.14 -25.90
N LEU A 170 -23.51 10.90 -25.61
CA LEU A 170 -24.46 10.12 -26.44
C LEU A 170 -25.90 10.63 -26.40
N LYS A 171 -26.27 11.48 -25.43
CA LYS A 171 -27.56 12.18 -25.39
C LYS A 171 -27.57 13.46 -26.24
N LYS A 172 -26.39 13.97 -26.63
CA LYS A 172 -26.23 15.19 -27.43
C LYS A 172 -26.05 14.91 -28.94
N SER A 173 -25.85 13.65 -29.34
CA SER A 173 -25.86 13.18 -30.74
C SER A 173 -27.22 12.57 -31.08
#